data_AF-A0A2S9GMG5-F1
#
_entry.id   AF-A0A2S9GMG5-F1
#
_cell.length_a   1.000
_cell.length_b   1.000
_cell.length_c   1.000
_cell.angle_alpha   90.00
_cell.angle_beta   90.00
_cell.angle_gamma   90.00
#
_symmetry.space_group_name_H-M   'P 1'
#
loop_
_entity.id
_entity.type
_entity.pdbx_description
1 polymer ?
#
loop_
_entity_poly.entity_id
_entity_poly.type
_entity_poly.pdbx_seq_one_letter_code
_entity_poly.pdbx_strand_id
1 'polypeptide(L)' 'AALVPWDKQTDIAVMPADGEFDDLGIGGFAAAAVDELVAAARSAGEDADDARAALGLLLRLAEGGAA' A
#
# COMPACT_ATOMS: atom_id res chain seq x y z
N ALA A 1 16.62 35.92 17.86
CA ALA A 1 15.64 34.81 17.89
C ALA A 1 16.16 33.72 16.96
N ALA A 2 16.13 32.45 17.38
CA ALA A 2 16.57 31.32 16.57
C ALA A 2 15.36 30.45 16.21
N LEU A 3 15.30 29.99 14.96
CA LEU A 3 14.25 29.10 14.46
C LEU A 3 14.68 27.65 14.71
N VAL A 4 13.83 26.88 15.38
CA VAL A 4 14.06 25.44 15.61
C VAL A 4 13.36 24.68 14.48
N PRO A 5 14.05 23.76 13.77
CA PRO A 5 13.42 22.94 12.75
C PRO A 5 12.35 22.05 13.38
N TRP A 6 11.14 22.12 12.83
CA TRP A 6 10.04 21.27 13.25
C TRP A 6 10.20 19.91 12.58
N ASP A 7 10.36 18.85 13.37
CA ASP A 7 10.38 17.48 12.89
C ASP A 7 8.93 17.04 12.57
N LYS A 8 8.55 17.08 11.28
CA LYS A 8 7.25 16.57 10.81
C LYS A 8 7.42 15.11 10.38
N GLN A 9 7.61 14.22 11.35
CA GLN A 9 7.39 12.80 11.10
C GLN A 9 5.87 12.54 11.17
N THR A 10 5.22 12.57 10.01
CA THR A 10 3.86 12.03 9.87
C THR A 10 3.94 10.99 8.78
N ASP A 11 3.93 9.72 9.18
CA ASP A 11 3.88 8.61 8.25
C ASP A 11 2.49 8.59 7.60
N ILE A 12 2.43 9.05 6.35
CA ILE A 12 1.22 9.02 5.55
C ILE A 12 1.16 7.63 4.88
N ALA A 13 0.23 6.81 5.35
CA ALA A 13 -0.09 5.54 4.72
C ALA A 13 -1.03 5.75 3.54
N VAL A 14 -0.71 5.12 2.40
CA VAL A 14 -1.64 4.98 1.27
C VAL A 14 -2.43 3.69 1.48
N MET A 15 -3.75 3.77 1.36
CA MET A 15 -4.65 2.63 1.47
C MET A 15 -5.45 2.49 0.17
N PRO A 16 -5.52 1.29 -0.42
CA PRO A 16 -6.32 1.07 -1.61
C PRO A 16 -7.81 1.19 -1.33
N ALA A 17 -8.53 1.72 -2.31
CA ALA A 17 -9.98 1.66 -2.38
C ALA A 17 -10.45 0.25 -2.74
N ASP A 18 -11.70 -0.08 -2.40
CA ASP A 18 -12.27 -1.37 -2.75
C ASP A 18 -12.35 -1.52 -4.28
N GLY A 19 -11.89 -2.67 -4.80
CA GLY A 19 -11.87 -2.97 -6.25
C GLY A 19 -10.75 -2.32 -7.05
N GLU A 20 -9.81 -1.60 -6.42
CA GLU A 20 -8.73 -0.88 -7.13
C GLU A 20 -7.75 -1.79 -7.89
N PHE A 21 -7.74 -3.09 -7.57
CA PHE A 21 -6.89 -4.08 -8.25
C PHE A 21 -7.66 -4.97 -9.25
N ASP A 22 -8.97 -4.74 -9.44
CA ASP A 22 -9.82 -5.59 -10.29
C ASP A 22 -9.37 -5.52 -11.77
N ASP A 23 -8.89 -4.37 -12.21
CA ASP A 23 -8.45 -4.11 -13.59
C ASP A 23 -7.05 -4.68 -13.91
N LEU A 24 -6.33 -5.17 -12.91
CA LEU A 24 -4.98 -5.72 -13.07
C LEU A 24 -5.00 -7.14 -13.67
N GLY A 25 -6.19 -7.74 -13.82
CA GLY A 25 -6.38 -9.04 -14.47
C GLY A 25 -5.72 -10.20 -13.73
N ILE A 26 -5.34 -10.03 -12.46
CA ILE A 26 -4.64 -11.07 -11.71
C ILE A 26 -5.66 -12.11 -11.22
N GLY A 27 -5.60 -13.31 -11.81
CA GLY A 27 -6.50 -14.42 -11.50
C GLY A 27 -6.45 -14.90 -10.03
N GLY A 28 -7.36 -15.81 -9.68
CA GLY A 28 -7.84 -16.05 -8.31
C GLY A 28 -6.83 -16.22 -7.16
N PHE A 29 -5.61 -16.73 -7.40
CA PHE A 29 -4.59 -16.79 -6.35
C PHE A 29 -4.05 -15.41 -5.98
N ALA A 30 -3.79 -14.57 -6.98
CA ALA A 30 -3.25 -13.25 -6.75
C ALA A 30 -4.31 -12.28 -6.21
N ALA A 31 -5.57 -12.42 -6.64
CA ALA A 31 -6.69 -11.71 -6.03
C ALA A 31 -6.80 -12.03 -4.53
N ALA A 32 -6.75 -13.32 -4.16
CA ALA A 32 -6.77 -13.73 -2.75
C ALA A 32 -5.55 -13.22 -1.95
N ALA A 33 -4.36 -13.22 -2.56
CA ALA A 33 -3.16 -12.68 -1.93
C ALA A 33 -3.25 -11.16 -1.70
N VAL A 34 -3.88 -10.42 -2.63
CA VAL A 34 -4.16 -9.00 -2.46
C VAL A 34 -5.15 -8.77 -1.32
N ASP A 35 -6.21 -9.59 -1.20
CA ASP A 35 -7.17 -9.50 -0.10
C ASP A 35 -6.48 -9.71 1.27
N GLU A 36 -5.59 -10.70 1.37
CA GLU A 36 -4.77 -10.94 2.57
C GLU A 36 -3.87 -9.74 2.89
N LEU A 37 -3.24 -9.14 1.87
CA LEU A 37 -2.38 -7.98 2.02
C LEU A 37 -3.16 -6.73 2.45
N VAL A 38 -4.38 -6.51 1.92
CA VAL A 38 -5.28 -5.43 2.33
C VAL A 38 -5.72 -5.61 3.79
N ALA A 39 -6.04 -6.84 4.19
CA ALA A 39 -6.37 -7.15 5.58
C ALA A 39 -5.19 -6.85 6.52
N ALA A 40 -3.97 -7.26 6.14
CA ALA A 40 -2.75 -6.98 6.89
C ALA A 40 -2.46 -5.47 6.99
N ALA A 41 -2.58 -4.72 5.89
CA ALA A 41 -2.36 -3.27 5.84
C ALA A 41 -3.36 -2.47 6.68
N ARG A 42 -4.61 -2.96 6.82
CA ARG A 42 -5.66 -2.37 7.66
C ARG A 42 -5.47 -2.69 9.15
N SER A 43 -4.61 -3.63 9.50
CA SER A 43 -4.29 -3.96 10.88
C SER A 43 -3.29 -2.96 11.49
N ALA A 44 -3.11 -3.07 12.81
CA ALA A 44 -2.02 -2.41 13.54
C ALA A 44 -0.89 -3.40 13.90
N GLY A 45 -0.79 -4.52 13.18
CA GLY A 45 0.22 -5.55 13.39
C GLY A 45 1.59 -5.16 12.83
N GLU A 46 2.59 -5.97 13.15
CA GLU A 46 3.99 -5.77 12.77
C GLU A 46 4.18 -5.70 11.24
N ASP A 47 3.37 -6.46 10.50
CA ASP A 47 3.43 -6.55 9.04
C ASP A 47 2.63 -5.44 8.31
N ALA A 48 1.95 -4.55 9.04
CA ALA A 48 1.03 -3.59 8.43
C ALA A 48 1.73 -2.58 7.50
N ASP A 49 2.93 -2.14 7.87
CA ASP A 49 3.71 -1.20 7.06
C ASP A 49 4.32 -1.85 5.82
N ASP A 50 4.81 -3.08 5.95
CA ASP A 50 5.30 -3.88 4.82
C ASP A 50 4.16 -4.19 3.84
N ALA A 51 2.96 -4.47 4.34
CA ALA A 51 1.77 -4.67 3.51
C ALA A 51 1.40 -3.41 2.72
N ARG A 52 1.45 -2.22 3.34
CA ARG A 52 1.21 -0.94 2.64
C ARG A 52 2.29 -0.65 1.60
N ALA A 53 3.55 -0.94 1.90
CA ALA A 53 4.65 -0.77 0.97
C ALA A 53 4.46 -1.68 -0.26
N ALA A 54 4.10 -2.95 -0.04
CA ALA A 54 3.81 -3.89 -1.12
C ALA A 54 2.60 -3.45 -1.97
N LEU A 55 1.50 -2.97 -1.37
CA LEU A 55 0.36 -2.42 -2.10
C LEU A 55 0.75 -1.21 -2.95
N GLY A 56 1.62 -0.33 -2.45
CA GLY A 56 2.16 0.80 -3.22
C GLY A 56 3.01 0.36 -4.42
N LEU A 57 3.73 -0.77 -4.32
CA LEU A 57 4.44 -1.37 -5.46
C LEU A 57 3.47 -1.92 -6.50
N LEU A 58 2.38 -2.57 -6.06
CA LEU A 58 1.35 -3.12 -6.95
C LEU A 58 0.62 -2.02 -7.72
N LEU A 59 0.27 -0.91 -7.06
CA LEU A 59 -0.34 0.25 -7.72
C LEU A 59 0.61 0.83 -8.79
N ARG A 60 1.89 1.01 -8.47
CA ARG A 60 2.89 1.47 -9.44
C ARG A 60 3.02 0.50 -10.63
N LEU A 61 2.93 -0.81 -10.40
CA LEU A 61 2.93 -1.80 -11.47
C LEU A 61 1.69 -1.69 -12.35
N ALA A 62 0.50 -1.50 -11.76
CA ALA A 62 -0.76 -1.33 -12.48
C ALA A 62 -0.76 -0.06 -13.34
N GLU A 63 -0.26 1.05 -12.79
CA GLU A 63 -0.17 2.35 -13.47
C GLU A 63 0.97 2.41 -14.48
N GLY A 64 2.03 1.64 -14.27
CA GLY A 64 3.30 1.74 -14.98
C GLY A 64 3.64 0.60 -15.93
N GLY A 65 2.87 -0.49 -15.96
CA GLY A 65 3.02 -1.59 -16.92
C GLY A 65 4.45 -1.98 -17.27
N ALA A 66 5.28 -2.28 -16.26
CA ALA A 66 6.72 -2.60 -16.39
C ALA A 66 7.59 -1.51 -17.06
N ALA A 67 8.65 -1.11 -16.37
CA ALA A 67 9.76 -0.38 -17.01
C ALA A 67 10.38 -1.20 -18.15
#